data_AF-A0A968T0I8-F1
#
_entry.id   AF-A0A968T0I8-F1
#
_cell.length_a   1.000
_cell.length_b   1.000
_cell.length_c   1.000
_cell.angle_alpha   90.00
_cell.angle_beta   90.00
_cell.angle_gamma   90.00
#
_symmetry.space_group_name_H-M   'P 1'
#
loop_
_entity.id
_entity.type
_entity.pdbx_description
1 polymer ?
#
loop_
_entity_poly.entity_id
_entity_poly.type
_entity_poly.pdbx_seq_one_letter_code
_entity_poly.pdbx_strand_id
1 'polypeptide(L)'
;MALELNPQAPATQPVVLNSEIRCALTGRTLKPEEAYWAPPLVTTQELVATVSRNLLTPGALGALLFGEQPNVPYAPETRQQLAARRSTEQLKLLLLLLLVAALLITPIVLLVSGGDRR
;
A
#
# COMPACT_ATOMS: atom_id res chain seq x y z
N MET A 1 21.24 65.13 -0.61
CA MET A 1 21.73 63.76 -0.89
C MET A 1 20.51 62.87 -1.06
N ALA A 2 20.22 62.48 -2.30
CA ALA A 2 19.12 61.58 -2.62
C ALA A 2 19.63 60.13 -2.51
N LEU A 3 18.93 59.29 -1.75
CA LEU A 3 19.12 57.84 -1.77
C LEU A 3 18.36 57.31 -2.99
N GLU A 4 19.07 56.92 -4.05
CA GLU A 4 18.48 56.19 -5.16
C GLU A 4 17.95 54.84 -4.66
N LEU A 5 16.62 54.66 -4.67
CA LEU A 5 16.03 53.34 -4.55
C LEU A 5 16.37 52.55 -5.81
N ASN A 6 17.31 51.61 -5.71
CA ASN A 6 17.52 50.58 -6.71
C ASN A 6 16.30 49.62 -6.73
N PRO A 7 15.46 49.58 -7.79
CA PRO A 7 14.27 48.74 -7.83
C PRO A 7 14.56 47.28 -8.18
N GLN A 8 15.81 46.92 -8.50
CA GLN A 8 16.19 45.57 -8.88
C GLN A 8 16.80 44.81 -7.70
N ALA A 9 15.97 44.50 -6.71
CA ALA A 9 16.15 43.23 -6.02
C ALA A 9 15.74 42.14 -7.04
N PRO A 10 16.61 41.16 -7.37
CA PRO A 10 16.19 40.08 -8.24
C PRO A 10 15.00 39.40 -7.57
N ALA A 11 13.83 39.50 -8.21
CA ALA A 11 12.69 38.69 -7.82
C ALA A 11 13.18 37.24 -7.82
N THR A 12 13.33 36.66 -6.64
CA THR A 12 13.58 35.23 -6.48
C THR A 12 12.37 34.56 -7.10
N GLN A 13 12.47 34.24 -8.40
CA GLN A 13 11.45 33.49 -9.10
C GLN A 13 11.24 32.22 -8.28
N PRO A 14 10.01 31.91 -7.84
CA PRO A 14 9.77 30.68 -7.12
C PRO A 14 10.24 29.55 -8.03
N VAL A 15 11.23 28.78 -7.58
CA VAL A 15 11.66 27.57 -8.27
C VAL A 15 10.44 26.65 -8.26
N VAL A 16 9.67 26.68 -9.35
CA VAL A 16 8.62 25.71 -9.60
C VAL A 16 9.36 24.40 -9.83
N LEU A 17 9.56 23.62 -8.76
CA LEU A 17 9.81 22.20 -8.91
C LEU A 17 8.54 21.62 -9.53
N ASN A 18 8.49 21.63 -10.87
CA ASN A 18 7.63 20.74 -11.65
C ASN A 18 8.14 19.32 -11.43
N SER A 19 8.03 18.81 -10.20
CA SER A 19 8.38 17.44 -9.89
C SER A 19 7.29 16.57 -10.48
N GLU A 20 7.49 16.18 -11.72
CA GLU A 20 6.76 15.11 -12.38
C GLU A 20 6.67 13.91 -11.42
N ILE A 21 5.44 13.54 -11.05
CA ILE A 21 5.17 12.40 -10.17
C ILE A 21 4.70 11.22 -11.00
N ARG A 22 5.02 10.00 -10.58
CA ARG A 22 4.67 8.79 -11.34
C ARG A 22 3.51 8.05 -10.68
N CYS A 23 2.51 7.70 -11.46
CA CYS A 23 1.40 6.86 -11.03
C CYS A 23 1.92 5.53 -10.46
N ALA A 24 1.58 5.21 -9.22
CA ALA A 24 2.01 3.99 -8.56
C ALA A 24 1.46 2.71 -9.21
N LEU A 25 0.35 2.81 -9.97
CA LEU A 25 -0.25 1.65 -10.65
C LEU A 25 0.29 1.40 -12.06
N THR A 26 0.50 2.46 -12.84
CA THR A 26 0.81 2.36 -14.28
C THR A 26 2.20 2.89 -14.65
N GLY A 27 2.89 3.58 -13.73
CA GLY A 27 4.18 4.22 -13.99
C GLY A 27 4.10 5.49 -14.85
N ARG A 28 2.91 5.86 -15.32
CA ARG A 28 2.66 7.07 -16.12
C ARG A 28 3.04 8.33 -15.35
N THR A 29 3.69 9.27 -16.02
CA THR A 29 3.96 10.61 -15.47
C THR A 29 2.67 11.42 -15.34
N LEU A 30 2.49 12.05 -14.19
CA LEU A 30 1.37 12.90 -13.81
C LEU A 30 1.89 14.25 -13.33
N LYS A 31 1.08 15.28 -13.53
CA LYS A 31 1.30 16.55 -12.84
C LYS A 31 0.79 16.45 -11.39
N PRO A 32 1.41 17.14 -10.43
CA PRO A 32 0.98 17.14 -9.02
C PRO A 32 -0.51 17.41 -8.81
N GLU A 33 -1.06 18.37 -9.56
CA GLU A 33 -2.45 18.79 -9.51
C GLU A 33 -3.45 17.76 -10.08
N GLU A 34 -2.98 16.84 -10.93
CA GLU A 34 -3.82 15.81 -11.55
C GLU A 34 -3.83 14.51 -10.74
N ALA A 35 -2.94 14.35 -9.75
CA ALA A 35 -2.80 13.10 -9.02
C ALA A 35 -3.92 12.86 -8.01
N TYR A 36 -4.49 11.67 -8.08
CA TYR A 36 -5.37 11.13 -7.08
C TYR A 36 -4.54 10.42 -5.99
N TRP A 37 -4.51 10.99 -4.79
CA TRP A 37 -3.79 10.46 -3.65
C TRP A 37 -4.64 9.44 -2.90
N ALA A 38 -4.16 8.20 -2.81
CA ALA A 38 -4.85 7.14 -2.10
C ALA A 38 -3.85 6.15 -1.45
N PRO A 39 -4.31 5.30 -0.52
CA PRO A 39 -3.45 4.31 0.09
C PRO A 39 -2.85 3.36 -0.96
N PRO A 40 -1.60 2.92 -0.77
CA PRO A 40 -0.94 2.02 -1.70
C PRO A 40 -1.69 0.69 -1.83
N LEU A 41 -1.53 0.04 -2.98
CA LEU A 41 -2.05 -1.30 -3.21
C LEU A 41 -1.09 -2.31 -2.54
N VAL A 42 -1.48 -2.83 -1.39
CA VAL A 42 -0.75 -3.92 -0.72
C VAL A 42 -1.20 -5.26 -1.31
N THR A 43 -0.26 -6.02 -1.85
CA THR A 43 -0.54 -7.35 -2.40
C THR A 43 -0.51 -8.43 -1.31
N THR A 44 -1.18 -9.54 -1.57
CA THR A 44 -1.16 -10.71 -0.66
C THR A 44 0.26 -11.23 -0.46
N GLN A 45 1.07 -11.21 -1.53
CA GLN A 45 2.46 -11.65 -1.48
C GLN A 45 3.32 -10.73 -0.61
N GLU A 46 3.17 -9.41 -0.75
CA GLU A 46 3.87 -8.43 0.09
C GLU A 46 3.48 -8.60 1.56
N LEU A 47 2.20 -8.86 1.84
CA LEU A 47 1.74 -9.10 3.19
C LEU A 47 2.38 -10.37 3.79
N VAL A 48 2.34 -11.49 3.07
CA VAL A 48 2.95 -12.75 3.51
C VAL A 48 4.47 -12.62 3.66
N ALA A 49 5.14 -11.92 2.75
CA ALA A 49 6.58 -11.66 2.84
C ALA A 49 6.91 -10.79 4.06
N THR A 50 6.10 -9.76 4.34
CA THR A 50 6.28 -8.89 5.50
C THR A 50 6.09 -9.67 6.80
N VAL A 51 5.04 -10.49 6.89
CA VAL A 51 4.77 -11.32 8.07
C VAL A 51 5.89 -12.33 8.29
N SER A 52 6.28 -13.07 7.25
CA SER A 52 7.31 -14.11 7.36
C SER A 52 8.69 -13.54 7.71
N ARG A 53 9.06 -12.37 7.20
CA ARG A 53 10.33 -11.68 7.55
C ARG A 53 10.34 -11.19 8.99
N ASN A 54 9.19 -10.80 9.53
CA ASN A 54 9.08 -10.21 10.86
C ASN A 54 8.56 -11.20 11.92
N LEU A 55 8.53 -12.50 11.61
CA LEU A 55 7.97 -13.53 12.49
C LEU A 55 8.65 -13.57 13.88
N LEU A 56 9.93 -13.23 13.93
CA LEU A 56 10.75 -13.19 15.15
C LEU A 56 10.73 -11.81 15.84
N THR A 57 10.09 -10.80 15.25
CA THR A 57 10.06 -9.42 15.72
C THR A 57 8.61 -8.90 15.79
N PRO A 58 7.79 -9.42 16.72
CA PRO A 58 6.35 -9.15 16.75
C PRO A 58 5.99 -7.68 16.99
N GLY A 59 6.82 -6.93 17.73
CA GLY A 59 6.61 -5.49 17.95
C GLY A 59 6.72 -4.65 16.66
N ALA A 60 7.63 -5.02 15.76
CA ALA A 60 7.79 -4.37 14.45
C ALA A 60 6.64 -4.72 13.49
N LEU A 61 6.08 -5.92 13.63
CA LEU A 61 5.01 -6.45 12.79
C LEU A 61 3.70 -5.65 13.01
N GLY A 62 3.38 -5.31 14.26
CA GLY A 62 2.24 -4.46 14.58
C GLY A 62 2.35 -3.05 14.01
N ALA A 63 3.52 -2.42 14.12
CA ALA A 63 3.76 -1.09 13.56
C ALA A 63 3.66 -1.07 12.02
N LEU A 64 4.10 -2.14 11.35
CA LEU A 64 4.03 -2.28 9.89
C LEU A 64 2.61 -2.57 9.38
N LEU A 65 1.83 -3.41 10.08
CA LEU A 65 0.49 -3.80 9.64
C LEU A 65 -0.58 -2.75 9.97
N PHE A 66 -0.44 -2.07 11.10
CA PHE A 66 -1.44 -1.12 11.61
C PHE A 66 -0.98 0.34 11.53
N GLY A 67 0.25 0.60 11.08
CA GLY A 67 0.73 1.95 10.80
C GLY A 67 -0.01 2.58 9.63
N GLU A 68 -0.23 3.90 9.70
CA GLU A 68 -0.79 4.65 8.60
C GLU A 68 0.21 4.68 7.44
N GLN A 69 -0.19 4.08 6.31
CA GLN A 69 0.67 4.03 5.12
C GLN A 69 0.56 5.36 4.36
N PRO A 70 1.69 5.94 3.92
CA PRO A 70 1.65 7.20 3.18
C PRO A 70 0.90 7.01 1.86
N ASN A 71 -0.01 7.94 1.55
CA ASN A 71 -0.73 7.93 0.28
C ASN A 71 0.25 8.07 -0.90
N VAL A 72 -0.03 7.33 -1.96
CA VAL A 72 0.76 7.34 -3.20
C VAL A 72 -0.07 7.92 -4.35
N PRO A 73 0.57 8.52 -5.36
CA PRO A 73 -0.14 9.15 -6.46
C PRO A 73 -0.65 8.12 -7.46
N TYR A 74 -1.92 8.24 -7.85
CA TYR A 74 -2.57 7.47 -8.90
C TYR A 74 -3.15 8.39 -9.96
N ALA A 75 -3.26 7.88 -11.20
CA ALA A 75 -3.96 8.59 -12.25
C ALA A 75 -5.47 8.50 -12.03
N PRO A 76 -6.25 9.58 -12.18
CA PRO A 76 -7.68 9.61 -11.84
C PRO A 76 -8.51 8.58 -12.64
N GLU A 77 -8.11 8.28 -13.87
CA GLU A 77 -8.73 7.27 -14.73
C GLU A 77 -8.53 5.83 -14.22
N THR A 78 -7.52 5.59 -13.38
CA THR A 78 -7.18 4.24 -12.89
C THR A 78 -7.96 3.82 -11.64
N ARG A 79 -8.86 4.65 -11.12
CA ARG A 79 -9.61 4.38 -9.88
C ARG A 79 -10.37 3.05 -9.91
N GLN A 80 -11.07 2.76 -11.01
CA GLN A 80 -11.80 1.49 -11.15
C GLN A 80 -10.84 0.29 -11.19
N GLN A 81 -9.72 0.42 -11.90
CA GLN A 81 -8.70 -0.62 -11.96
C GLN A 81 -8.06 -0.87 -10.59
N LEU A 82 -7.81 0.19 -9.82
CA LEU A 82 -7.31 0.10 -8.45
C LEU A 82 -8.29 -0.65 -7.54
N ALA A 83 -9.58 -0.31 -7.60
CA ALA A 83 -10.61 -0.99 -6.82
C ALA A 83 -10.71 -2.49 -7.19
N ALA A 84 -10.67 -2.83 -8.48
CA ALA A 84 -10.70 -4.21 -8.95
C ALA A 84 -9.46 -5.02 -8.52
N ARG A 85 -8.27 -4.39 -8.51
CA ARG A 85 -7.06 -5.06 -8.01
C ARG A 85 -7.10 -5.25 -6.49
N ARG A 86 -7.63 -4.28 -5.73
CA ARG A 86 -7.81 -4.43 -4.28
C ARG A 86 -8.74 -5.60 -3.94
N SER A 87 -9.89 -5.72 -4.60
CA SER A 87 -10.80 -6.86 -4.36
C SER A 87 -10.18 -8.20 -4.73
N THR A 88 -9.38 -8.23 -5.81
CA THR A 88 -8.64 -9.43 -6.21
C THR A 88 -7.59 -9.83 -5.16
N GLU A 89 -6.81 -8.89 -4.65
CA GLU A 89 -5.85 -9.17 -3.57
C GLU A 89 -6.54 -9.57 -2.27
N GLN A 90 -7.66 -8.95 -1.92
CA GLN A 90 -8.46 -9.35 -0.76
C GLN A 90 -9.02 -10.78 -0.90
N LEU A 91 -9.49 -11.16 -2.09
CA LEU A 91 -9.97 -12.53 -2.35
C LEU A 91 -8.83 -13.55 -2.23
N LYS A 92 -7.64 -13.23 -2.75
CA LYS A 92 -6.45 -14.08 -2.61
C LYS A 92 -6.09 -14.27 -1.13
N LEU A 93 -6.09 -13.20 -0.35
CA LEU A 93 -5.84 -13.26 1.09
C LEU A 93 -6.89 -14.11 1.82
N LEU A 94 -8.17 -13.94 1.48
CA LEU A 94 -9.24 -14.75 2.07
C LEU A 94 -9.07 -16.23 1.75
N LEU A 95 -8.81 -16.59 0.50
CA LEU A 95 -8.56 -17.97 0.08
C LEU A 95 -7.35 -18.58 0.81
N LEU A 96 -6.27 -17.81 0.94
CA LEU A 96 -5.09 -18.24 1.68
C LEU A 96 -5.42 -18.54 3.16
N LEU A 97 -6.16 -17.64 3.81
CA LEU A 97 -6.59 -17.83 5.21
C LEU A 97 -7.49 -19.04 5.37
N LEU A 98 -8.44 -19.26 4.45
CA LEU A 98 -9.30 -20.44 4.45
C LEU A 98 -8.52 -21.74 4.28
N LEU A 99 -7.50 -21.75 3.40
CA LEU A 99 -6.63 -22.90 3.21
C LEU A 99 -5.85 -23.22 4.50
N VAL A 100 -5.28 -22.20 5.14
CA VAL A 100 -4.59 -22.37 6.43
C VAL A 100 -5.54 -22.90 7.50
N ALA A 101 -6.74 -22.33 7.61
CA ALA A 101 -7.75 -22.79 8.55
C ALA A 101 -8.15 -24.26 8.31
N ALA A 102 -8.41 -24.64 7.06
CA ALA A 102 -8.72 -26.02 6.70
C ALA A 102 -7.57 -26.97 7.11
N LEU A 103 -6.33 -26.61 6.80
CA LEU A 103 -5.16 -27.41 7.13
C LEU A 103 -4.97 -27.62 8.64
N LEU A 104 -5.34 -26.63 9.47
CA LEU A 104 -5.29 -26.73 10.93
C LEU A 104 -6.48 -27.49 11.53
N ILE A 105 -7.69 -27.30 11.00
CA ILE A 105 -8.93 -27.86 11.55
C ILE A 105 -9.14 -29.32 11.13
N THR A 106 -8.84 -29.68 9.88
CA THR A 106 -9.03 -31.05 9.35
C THR A 106 -8.39 -32.14 10.22
N PRO A 107 -7.11 -32.06 10.65
CA PRO A 107 -6.52 -33.12 11.48
C PRO A 107 -7.23 -33.25 12.83
N ILE A 108 -7.67 -32.14 13.43
CA ILE A 108 -8.42 -32.15 14.70
C ILE A 108 -9.74 -32.90 14.52
N VAL A 109 -10.49 -32.58 13.46
CA VAL A 109 -11.75 -33.26 13.14
C VAL A 109 -11.52 -34.75 12.87
N LEU A 110 -10.47 -35.11 12.14
CA LEU A 110 -10.13 -36.51 11.88
C LEU A 110 -9.73 -37.27 13.15
N LEU A 111 -9.01 -36.64 14.07
CA LEU A 111 -8.66 -37.26 15.36
C LEU A 111 -9.90 -37.47 16.24
N VAL A 112 -10.78 -36.47 16.32
CA VAL A 112 -12.02 -36.56 17.10
C VAL A 112 -12.97 -37.62 16.51
N SER A 113 -13.20 -37.59 15.21
CA SER A 113 -14.10 -38.54 14.53
C SER A 113 -13.51 -39.95 14.35
N GLY A 114 -12.19 -40.09 14.36
CA GLY A 114 -11.50 -41.38 14.34
C GLY A 114 -11.43 -42.08 15.70
N GLY A 115 -11.44 -41.32 16.80
CA GLY A 115 -11.50 -41.85 18.16
C GLY A 115 -12.86 -42.46 18.55
N ASP A 116 -13.94 -42.03 17.91
CA ASP A 116 -15.33 -42.47 18.17
C ASP A 116 -15.68 -43.82 17.52
N ARG A 117 -14.74 -44.44 16.77
CA ARG A 117 -14.92 -45.75 16.09
C ARG A 117 -14.21 -46.92 16.78
N ARG A 118 -13.70 -46.75 18.00
CA ARG A 118 -13.13 -47.83 18.83
C ARG A 118 -13.93 -47.98 20.11
#